data_AF-A0A354CK30-F1
#
_entry.id   AF-A0A354CK30-F1
#
_cell.length_a   1.000
_cell.length_b   1.000
_cell.length_c   1.000
_cell.angle_alpha   90.00
_cell.angle_beta   90.00
_cell.angle_gamma   90.00
#
_symmetry.space_group_name_H-M   'P 1'
#
loop_
_entity.id
_entity.type
_entity.pdbx_description
1 polymer ?
#
loop_
_entity_poly.entity_id
_entity_poly.type
_entity_poly.pdbx_seq_one_letter_code
_entity_poly.pdbx_strand_id
1 'polypeptide(L)'
;TCTFSKLEDEESIRYILNECPELKLIDVKPYEGFSHGYEDDGQERDMQMSKTVRIWPHRMAGEGHFVALIKKDGSDGASVIPSSLSRGLKIPKELQEFLDEITYPVDTADISIRDERVFILPKQAGNTAGLRVMRTGLLLGEIKKNRFEPSQALAMVLRKDQYVSAVDLKSDDENVIRYLKGETIQIDPESCGVVRQSGWQLVCVDGYPLGWGKLANGTLKNKYLAGWRMM
;
A
#
# COMPACT_ATOMS: atom_id res chain seq x y z
N THR A 1 2.96 -7.59 20.49
CA THR A 1 2.25 -6.55 21.26
C THR A 1 3.19 -5.38 21.50
N CYS A 2 2.69 -4.24 22.01
CA CYS A 2 3.47 -3.08 22.45
C CYS A 2 3.37 -2.85 23.97
N THR A 3 3.31 -3.96 24.72
CA THR A 3 3.28 -4.02 26.19
C THR A 3 4.48 -4.84 26.68
N PHE A 4 4.79 -4.75 27.97
CA PHE A 4 5.81 -5.60 28.62
C PHE A 4 5.19 -6.69 29.49
N SER A 5 3.86 -6.76 29.53
CA SER A 5 3.12 -7.70 30.36
C SER A 5 3.32 -9.14 29.88
N LYS A 6 3.95 -9.98 30.71
CA LYS A 6 4.06 -11.42 30.48
C LYS A 6 2.69 -12.07 30.23
N LEU A 7 1.65 -11.56 30.89
CA LEU A 7 0.27 -12.04 30.74
C LEU A 7 -0.29 -11.82 29.33
N GLU A 8 0.04 -10.69 28.70
CA GLU A 8 -0.40 -10.36 27.34
C GLU A 8 0.52 -10.97 26.27
N ASP A 9 1.72 -11.41 26.67
CA ASP A 9 2.79 -11.89 25.80
C ASP A 9 2.92 -13.43 25.89
N GLU A 10 3.85 -13.97 26.67
CA GLU A 10 4.14 -15.40 26.74
C GLU A 10 2.93 -16.23 27.20
N GLU A 11 2.12 -15.72 28.13
CA GLU A 11 0.92 -16.45 28.58
C GLU A 11 -0.14 -16.57 27.47
N SER A 12 -0.24 -15.56 26.60
CA SER A 12 -1.14 -15.62 25.44
C SER A 12 -0.64 -16.63 24.40
N ILE A 13 0.68 -16.71 24.20
CA ILE A 13 1.29 -17.72 23.31
C ILE A 13 1.12 -19.13 23.88
N ARG A 14 1.40 -19.30 25.18
CA ARG A 14 1.20 -20.56 25.91
C ARG A 14 -0.23 -21.07 25.76
N TYR A 15 -1.22 -20.19 25.96
CA TYR A 15 -2.62 -20.53 25.75
C TYR A 15 -2.89 -21.04 24.33
N ILE A 16 -2.46 -20.30 23.31
CA ILE A 16 -2.68 -20.68 21.90
C ILE A 16 -2.02 -22.03 21.54
N LEU A 17 -0.79 -22.28 22.00
CA LEU A 17 -0.08 -23.54 21.70
C LEU A 17 -0.71 -24.75 22.39
N ASN A 18 -1.31 -24.56 23.56
CA ASN A 18 -2.07 -25.60 24.26
C ASN A 18 -3.40 -25.91 23.54
N GLU A 19 -4.12 -24.88 23.09
CA GLU A 19 -5.41 -25.05 22.41
C GLU A 19 -5.28 -25.52 20.96
N CYS A 20 -4.15 -25.27 20.31
CA CYS A 20 -3.91 -25.63 18.91
C CYS A 20 -2.57 -26.39 18.75
N PRO A 21 -2.55 -27.72 19.00
CA PRO A 21 -1.32 -28.53 19.00
C PRO A 21 -0.60 -28.59 17.64
N GLU A 22 -1.27 -28.25 16.55
CA GLU A 22 -0.66 -28.14 15.22
C GLU A 22 0.17 -26.86 15.03
N LEU A 23 0.08 -25.90 15.96
CA LEU A 23 0.86 -24.67 15.95
C LEU A 23 2.19 -24.87 16.68
N LYS A 24 3.27 -24.30 16.12
CA LYS A 24 4.61 -24.34 16.70
C LYS A 24 5.32 -23.01 16.57
N LEU A 25 6.09 -22.64 17.59
CA LEU A 25 6.99 -21.50 17.52
C LEU A 25 8.16 -21.78 16.56
N ILE A 26 8.44 -20.80 15.72
CA ILE A 26 9.61 -20.76 14.86
C ILE A 26 10.39 -19.47 15.13
N ASP A 27 11.69 -19.50 14.84
CA ASP A 27 12.56 -18.36 15.08
C ASP A 27 12.16 -17.14 14.24
N VAL A 28 12.05 -16.00 14.91
CA VAL A 28 12.05 -14.70 14.23
C VAL A 28 13.47 -14.42 13.74
N LYS A 29 13.61 -13.84 12.55
CA LYS A 29 14.93 -13.44 12.02
C LYS A 29 15.65 -12.57 13.07
N PRO A 30 16.87 -12.95 13.51
CA PRO A 30 17.54 -12.26 14.59
C PRO A 30 17.96 -10.84 14.17
N TYR A 31 18.00 -9.94 15.14
CA TYR A 31 18.44 -8.56 15.00
C TYR A 31 19.20 -8.14 16.26
N GLU A 32 20.16 -7.22 16.12
CA GLU A 32 20.95 -6.72 17.24
C GLU A 32 20.06 -6.06 18.30
N GLY A 33 20.23 -6.46 19.57
CA GLY A 33 19.45 -5.93 20.69
C GLY A 33 18.11 -6.64 20.96
N PHE A 34 17.71 -7.61 20.13
CA PHE A 34 16.59 -8.50 20.46
C PHE A 34 16.91 -9.36 21.68
N SER A 35 15.98 -9.41 22.62
CA SER A 35 15.97 -10.38 23.72
C SER A 35 15.01 -11.52 23.40
N HIS A 36 15.21 -12.66 24.04
CA HIS A 36 14.29 -13.78 23.98
C HIS A 36 13.11 -13.59 24.94
N GLY A 37 11.99 -14.24 24.66
CA GLY A 37 10.90 -14.40 25.64
C GLY A 37 11.33 -15.19 26.87
N TYR A 38 10.51 -15.13 27.91
CA TYR A 38 10.79 -15.79 29.19
C TYR A 38 10.61 -17.31 29.10
N GLU A 39 11.53 -18.04 29.74
CA GLU A 39 11.51 -19.49 29.95
C GLU A 39 11.76 -19.83 31.43
N ASP A 40 10.93 -19.22 32.28
CA ASP A 40 10.98 -19.31 33.73
C ASP A 40 10.67 -20.73 34.22
N ASP A 41 9.80 -21.47 33.51
CA ASP A 41 9.38 -22.83 33.87
C ASP A 41 9.66 -23.91 32.81
N GLY A 42 9.41 -25.17 33.16
CA GLY A 42 9.65 -26.31 32.26
C GLY A 42 8.73 -26.34 31.04
N GLN A 43 7.49 -25.89 31.20
CA GLN A 43 6.53 -25.87 30.08
C GLN A 43 6.94 -24.83 29.04
N GLU A 44 7.42 -23.66 29.46
CA GLU A 44 7.91 -22.62 28.55
C GLU A 44 9.11 -23.10 27.73
N ARG A 45 10.03 -23.86 28.35
CA ARG A 45 11.15 -24.49 27.64
C ARG A 45 10.69 -25.54 26.64
N ASP A 46 9.74 -26.38 27.03
CA ASP A 46 9.17 -27.41 26.13
C ASP A 46 8.45 -26.77 24.93
N MET A 47 7.78 -25.64 25.16
CA MET A 47 7.15 -24.82 24.11
C MET A 47 8.14 -23.97 23.30
N GLN A 48 9.40 -23.89 23.73
CA GLN A 48 10.47 -23.09 23.11
C GLN A 48 10.12 -21.59 23.09
N MET A 49 9.66 -21.05 24.23
CA MET A 49 9.26 -19.65 24.37
C MET A 49 10.40 -18.67 24.07
N SER A 50 11.65 -19.11 24.18
CA SER A 50 12.84 -18.37 23.76
C SER A 50 12.85 -18.00 22.26
N LYS A 51 12.06 -18.65 21.42
CA LYS A 51 11.88 -18.27 20.00
C LYS A 51 11.08 -16.99 19.80
N THR A 52 10.33 -16.58 20.81
CA THR A 52 9.69 -15.27 20.82
C THR A 52 10.72 -14.18 21.11
N VAL A 53 10.43 -12.96 20.67
CA VAL A 53 11.32 -11.81 20.78
C VAL A 53 10.70 -10.77 21.70
N ARG A 54 11.51 -10.26 22.64
CA ARG A 54 11.26 -9.04 23.41
C ARG A 54 12.21 -7.94 22.97
N ILE A 55 11.65 -6.80 22.64
CA ILE A 55 12.37 -5.56 22.36
C ILE A 55 12.31 -4.70 23.62
N TRP A 56 13.46 -4.32 24.14
CA TRP A 56 13.57 -3.49 25.35
C TRP A 56 14.20 -2.14 25.03
N PRO A 57 13.61 -1.02 25.49
CA PRO A 57 14.16 0.32 25.26
C PRO A 57 15.57 0.52 25.81
N HIS A 58 15.95 -0.23 26.84
CA HIS A 58 17.29 -0.17 27.44
C HIS A 58 18.34 -1.05 26.74
N ARG A 59 17.94 -1.84 25.73
CA ARG A 59 18.84 -2.73 24.96
C ARG A 59 19.00 -2.32 23.51
N MET A 60 18.05 -1.57 22.98
CA MET A 60 18.11 -1.01 21.64
C MET A 60 17.20 0.23 21.52
N ALA A 61 17.43 1.04 20.49
CA ALA A 61 16.53 2.13 20.16
C ALA A 61 15.17 1.60 19.68
N GLY A 62 14.17 1.66 20.54
CA GLY A 62 12.79 1.27 20.27
C GLY A 62 11.90 1.45 21.52
N GLU A 63 10.59 1.60 21.33
CA GLU A 63 9.64 1.86 22.43
C GLU A 63 9.35 0.61 23.28
N GLY A 64 9.66 -0.57 22.74
CA GLY A 64 9.45 -1.86 23.38
C GLY A 64 8.27 -2.62 22.79
N HIS A 65 8.47 -3.90 22.48
CA HIS A 65 7.52 -4.75 21.76
C HIS A 65 7.76 -6.23 22.11
N PHE A 66 6.74 -7.05 21.90
CA PHE A 66 6.86 -8.51 21.90
C PHE A 66 6.40 -9.08 20.56
N VAL A 67 7.14 -10.05 20.03
CA VAL A 67 6.89 -10.68 18.74
C VAL A 67 6.97 -12.19 18.88
N ALA A 68 5.97 -12.90 18.36
CA ALA A 68 5.99 -14.34 18.21
C ALA A 68 5.67 -14.69 16.76
N LEU A 69 6.44 -15.63 16.18
CA LEU A 69 6.17 -16.18 14.87
C LEU A 69 5.76 -17.64 15.02
N ILE A 70 4.51 -17.93 14.63
CA ILE A 70 3.90 -19.24 14.79
C ILE A 70 3.66 -19.84 13.41
N LYS A 71 4.05 -21.11 13.25
CA LYS A 71 3.77 -21.90 12.06
C LYS A 71 2.70 -22.94 12.38
N LYS A 72 1.68 -23.04 11.54
CA LYS A 72 0.75 -24.17 11.52
C LYS A 72 1.33 -25.30 10.66
N ASP A 73 1.44 -26.50 11.23
CA ASP A 73 1.77 -27.70 10.47
C ASP A 73 0.50 -28.28 9.83
N GLY A 74 0.63 -28.80 8.60
CA GLY A 74 -0.50 -29.26 7.78
C GLY A 74 -1.06 -28.18 6.85
N SER A 75 -1.71 -28.61 5.78
CA SER A 75 -2.46 -27.74 4.87
C SER A 75 -3.93 -27.87 5.19
N ASP A 76 -4.57 -26.82 5.70
CA ASP A 76 -6.01 -26.71 5.49
C ASP A 76 -6.19 -26.58 3.98
N GLY A 77 -6.91 -27.52 3.37
CA GLY A 77 -7.27 -27.49 1.95
C GLY A 77 -8.20 -26.33 1.57
N ALA A 78 -8.10 -25.20 2.28
CA ALA A 78 -8.77 -23.95 2.03
C ALA A 78 -8.31 -23.43 0.66
N SER A 79 -9.00 -23.91 -0.37
CA SER A 79 -9.01 -23.26 -1.66
C SER A 79 -9.58 -21.87 -1.44
N VAL A 80 -8.76 -20.84 -1.66
CA VAL A 80 -9.26 -19.48 -1.81
C VAL A 80 -10.31 -19.56 -2.90
N ILE A 81 -11.59 -19.45 -2.53
CA ILE A 81 -12.67 -19.35 -3.52
C ILE A 81 -12.28 -18.14 -4.34
N PRO A 82 -11.95 -18.30 -5.64
CA PRO A 82 -11.53 -17.17 -6.44
C PRO A 82 -12.60 -16.10 -6.28
N SER A 83 -12.19 -14.84 -6.07
CA SER A 83 -13.09 -13.74 -6.42
C SER A 83 -13.63 -14.09 -7.80
N SER A 84 -14.91 -13.91 -8.06
CA SER A 84 -15.40 -13.93 -9.44
C SER A 84 -14.66 -12.81 -10.18
N LEU A 85 -13.44 -13.10 -10.65
CA LEU A 85 -12.69 -12.28 -11.58
C LEU A 85 -13.66 -12.08 -12.70
N SER A 86 -13.82 -10.84 -13.13
CA SER A 86 -14.72 -10.45 -14.18
C SER A 86 -14.20 -10.97 -15.52
N ARG A 87 -14.21 -12.31 -15.67
CA ARG A 87 -13.89 -13.04 -16.89
C ARG A 87 -14.87 -12.54 -17.94
N GLY A 88 -14.37 -11.75 -18.89
CA GLY A 88 -15.17 -11.12 -19.93
C GLY A 88 -15.54 -9.65 -19.68
N LEU A 89 -14.95 -8.97 -18.68
CA LEU A 89 -15.09 -7.52 -18.57
C LEU A 89 -14.48 -6.86 -19.80
N LYS A 90 -15.31 -6.16 -20.57
CA LYS A 90 -14.83 -5.31 -21.65
C LYS A 90 -14.22 -4.05 -21.03
N ILE A 91 -12.91 -3.88 -21.17
CA ILE A 91 -12.21 -2.66 -20.74
C ILE A 91 -12.77 -1.47 -21.55
N PRO A 92 -13.30 -0.43 -20.88
CA PRO A 92 -13.76 0.78 -21.54
C PRO A 92 -12.62 1.49 -22.28
N LYS A 93 -12.93 2.12 -23.41
CA LYS A 93 -11.92 2.72 -24.31
C LYS A 93 -11.04 3.73 -23.57
N GLU A 94 -11.66 4.57 -22.75
CA GLU A 94 -10.99 5.65 -22.01
C GLU A 94 -10.03 5.12 -20.94
N LEU A 95 -10.36 3.95 -20.36
CA LEU A 95 -9.45 3.26 -19.46
C LEU A 95 -8.29 2.66 -20.25
N GLN A 96 -8.55 2.02 -21.39
CA GLN A 96 -7.50 1.45 -22.23
C GLN A 96 -6.51 2.52 -22.70
N GLU A 97 -7.01 3.65 -23.21
CA GLU A 97 -6.18 4.79 -23.64
C GLU A 97 -5.27 5.28 -22.51
N PHE A 98 -5.76 5.32 -21.27
CA PHE A 98 -4.92 5.69 -20.12
C PHE A 98 -3.93 4.58 -19.73
N LEU A 99 -4.32 3.30 -19.81
CA LEU A 99 -3.42 2.18 -19.52
C LEU A 99 -2.25 2.14 -20.51
N ASP A 100 -2.47 2.52 -21.77
CA ASP A 100 -1.43 2.63 -22.79
C ASP A 100 -0.41 3.75 -22.49
N GLU A 101 -0.75 4.69 -21.59
CA GLU A 101 0.12 5.78 -21.15
C GLU A 101 0.93 5.45 -19.89
N ILE A 102 0.73 4.27 -19.29
CA ILE A 102 1.51 3.82 -18.13
C ILE A 102 2.27 2.53 -18.44
N THR A 103 3.43 2.40 -17.81
CA THR A 103 4.22 1.13 -17.84
C THR A 103 4.15 0.38 -16.52
N TYR A 104 3.33 0.85 -15.57
CA TYR A 104 3.04 0.11 -14.35
C TYR A 104 2.34 -1.21 -14.69
N PRO A 105 2.77 -2.35 -14.11
CA PRO A 105 2.26 -3.65 -14.49
C PRO A 105 0.81 -3.82 -14.04
N VAL A 106 -0.12 -3.64 -14.97
CA VAL A 106 -1.55 -3.88 -14.78
C VAL A 106 -1.96 -5.12 -15.56
N ASP A 107 -2.38 -6.15 -14.84
CA ASP A 107 -3.07 -7.29 -15.45
C ASP A 107 -4.55 -6.95 -15.60
N THR A 108 -5.04 -6.84 -16.84
CA THR A 108 -6.45 -6.53 -17.10
C THR A 108 -7.41 -7.58 -16.53
N ALA A 109 -6.95 -8.82 -16.29
CA ALA A 109 -7.75 -9.85 -15.66
C ALA A 109 -8.06 -9.55 -14.18
N ASP A 110 -7.22 -8.74 -13.53
CA ASP A 110 -7.35 -8.33 -12.13
C ASP A 110 -8.17 -7.03 -11.98
N ILE A 111 -8.62 -6.43 -13.08
CA ILE A 111 -9.43 -5.21 -13.06
C ILE A 111 -10.86 -5.51 -12.60
N SER A 112 -11.33 -4.74 -11.63
CA SER A 112 -12.72 -4.71 -11.19
C SER A 112 -13.27 -3.30 -11.33
N ILE A 113 -14.39 -3.16 -12.04
CA ILE A 113 -15.13 -1.90 -12.15
C ILE A 113 -16.37 -2.00 -11.27
N ARG A 114 -16.51 -1.05 -10.33
CA ARG A 114 -17.68 -0.92 -9.46
C ARG A 114 -18.19 0.51 -9.58
N ASP A 115 -19.40 0.65 -10.09
CA ASP A 115 -19.95 1.94 -10.52
C ASP A 115 -19.00 2.63 -11.52
N GLU A 116 -18.44 3.78 -11.16
CA GLU A 116 -17.46 4.50 -11.98
C GLU A 116 -16.01 4.19 -11.60
N ARG A 117 -15.76 3.45 -10.51
CA ARG A 117 -14.41 3.26 -9.96
C ARG A 117 -13.74 2.01 -10.51
N VAL A 118 -12.48 2.16 -10.89
CA VAL A 118 -11.65 1.10 -11.45
C VAL A 118 -10.60 0.67 -10.43
N PHE A 119 -10.59 -0.61 -10.06
CA PHE A 119 -9.65 -1.18 -9.10
C PHE A 119 -8.82 -2.28 -9.74
N ILE A 120 -7.58 -2.46 -9.28
CA ILE A 120 -6.83 -3.71 -9.42
C ILE A 120 -6.96 -4.49 -8.13
N LEU A 121 -7.53 -5.69 -8.21
CA LEU A 121 -7.69 -6.58 -7.07
C LEU A 121 -6.43 -7.44 -6.88
N PRO A 122 -6.00 -7.71 -5.63
CA PRO A 122 -4.95 -8.70 -5.42
C PRO A 122 -5.46 -10.08 -5.80
N LYS A 123 -4.60 -10.91 -6.40
CA LYS A 123 -4.94 -12.29 -6.83
C LYS A 123 -5.48 -13.15 -5.67
N GLN A 124 -5.07 -12.83 -4.45
CA GLN A 124 -5.45 -13.51 -3.22
C GLN A 124 -6.71 -12.91 -2.55
N ALA A 125 -7.35 -11.89 -3.15
CA ALA A 125 -8.50 -11.21 -2.55
C ALA A 125 -9.65 -12.16 -2.19
N GLY A 126 -9.81 -13.24 -2.95
CA GLY A 126 -10.92 -14.17 -2.79
C GLY A 126 -12.29 -13.49 -2.95
N ASN A 127 -13.36 -14.22 -2.67
CA ASN A 127 -14.70 -13.63 -2.69
C ASN A 127 -14.94 -12.75 -1.46
N THR A 128 -15.11 -11.44 -1.67
CA THR A 128 -15.40 -10.48 -0.59
C THR A 128 -16.89 -10.15 -0.45
N ALA A 129 -17.79 -10.90 -1.07
CA ALA A 129 -19.23 -10.68 -0.96
C ALA A 129 -19.71 -10.79 0.50
N GLY A 130 -20.55 -9.86 0.95
CA GLY A 130 -21.04 -9.79 2.33
C GLY A 130 -20.08 -9.12 3.33
N LEU A 131 -18.83 -8.85 2.94
CA LEU A 131 -17.89 -8.09 3.77
C LEU A 131 -18.04 -6.59 3.54
N ARG A 132 -18.00 -5.82 4.63
CA ARG A 132 -17.85 -4.36 4.55
C ARG A 132 -16.38 -4.01 4.29
N VAL A 133 -16.01 -3.88 3.02
CA VAL A 133 -14.62 -3.59 2.63
C VAL A 133 -14.39 -2.09 2.49
N MET A 134 -13.47 -1.54 3.29
CA MET A 134 -13.08 -0.12 3.22
C MET A 134 -12.23 0.20 1.98
N ARG A 135 -11.33 -0.71 1.57
CA ARG A 135 -10.48 -0.57 0.38
C ARG A 135 -10.26 -1.93 -0.24
N THR A 136 -10.64 -2.10 -1.50
CA THR A 136 -10.42 -3.34 -2.25
C THR A 136 -9.35 -3.10 -3.31
N GLY A 137 -8.10 -3.44 -2.98
CA GLY A 137 -6.97 -3.30 -3.89
C GLY A 137 -6.56 -1.85 -4.19
N LEU A 138 -5.95 -1.66 -5.37
CA LEU A 138 -5.47 -0.37 -5.85
C LEU A 138 -6.56 0.31 -6.68
N LEU A 139 -7.04 1.47 -6.24
CA LEU A 139 -7.89 2.32 -7.06
C LEU A 139 -7.05 2.95 -8.18
N LEU A 140 -7.31 2.61 -9.44
CA LEU A 140 -6.65 3.24 -10.58
C LEU A 140 -7.21 4.64 -10.85
N GLY A 141 -8.53 4.79 -10.74
CA GLY A 141 -9.21 6.02 -11.12
C GLY A 141 -10.70 5.84 -11.27
N GLU A 142 -11.33 6.84 -11.87
CA GLU A 142 -12.76 6.87 -12.13
C GLU A 142 -13.03 7.09 -13.62
N ILE A 143 -13.96 6.32 -14.18
CA ILE A 143 -14.50 6.52 -15.51
C ILE A 143 -15.62 7.54 -15.40
N LYS A 144 -15.38 8.73 -15.93
CA LYS A 144 -16.39 9.78 -16.10
C LYS A 144 -16.89 9.77 -17.53
N LYS A 145 -17.91 10.57 -17.82
CA LYS A 145 -18.47 10.73 -19.18
C LYS A 145 -17.35 11.02 -20.19
N ASN A 146 -17.06 10.03 -21.03
CA ASN A 146 -16.05 10.03 -22.10
C ASN A 146 -14.61 10.34 -21.64
N ARG A 147 -14.24 10.03 -20.39
CA ARG A 147 -12.84 10.16 -19.95
C ARG A 147 -12.52 9.31 -18.73
N PHE A 148 -11.26 8.96 -18.58
CA PHE A 148 -10.70 8.41 -17.35
C PHE A 148 -10.02 9.52 -16.53
N GLU A 149 -10.27 9.54 -15.22
CA GLU A 149 -9.58 10.41 -14.26
C GLU A 149 -8.74 9.54 -13.31
N PRO A 150 -7.39 9.61 -13.36
CA PRO A 150 -6.55 8.78 -12.53
C PRO A 150 -6.66 9.19 -11.06
N SER A 151 -6.55 8.21 -10.16
CA SER A 151 -6.70 8.41 -8.73
C SER A 151 -5.39 8.87 -8.09
N GLN A 152 -5.51 9.54 -6.94
CA GLN A 152 -4.37 9.83 -6.08
C GLN A 152 -3.62 8.54 -5.69
N ALA A 153 -4.32 7.43 -5.42
CA ALA A 153 -3.70 6.18 -5.05
C ALA A 153 -2.82 5.59 -6.16
N LEU A 154 -3.18 5.81 -7.43
CA LEU A 154 -2.35 5.42 -8.55
C LEU A 154 -1.06 6.24 -8.59
N ALA A 155 -1.13 7.57 -8.41
CA ALA A 155 0.09 8.40 -8.38
C ALA A 155 1.10 7.88 -7.35
N MET A 156 0.63 7.49 -6.16
CA MET A 156 1.49 7.02 -5.06
C MET A 156 2.19 5.68 -5.31
N VAL A 157 1.83 4.92 -6.35
CA VAL A 157 2.48 3.63 -6.69
C VAL A 157 3.30 3.69 -7.97
N LEU A 158 3.14 4.75 -8.77
CA LEU A 158 3.94 4.96 -9.96
C LEU A 158 5.35 5.39 -9.56
N ARG A 159 6.30 5.18 -10.47
CA ARG A 159 7.53 5.97 -10.54
C ARG A 159 7.36 7.08 -11.58
N LYS A 160 8.21 8.11 -11.51
CA LYS A 160 8.21 9.24 -12.47
C LYS A 160 8.21 8.78 -13.93
N ASP A 161 8.97 7.74 -14.25
CA ASP A 161 9.14 7.21 -15.61
C ASP A 161 8.03 6.26 -16.05
N GLN A 162 7.08 5.92 -15.17
CA GLN A 162 5.99 4.99 -15.45
C GLN A 162 4.72 5.65 -15.97
N TYR A 163 4.70 6.96 -16.12
CA TYR A 163 3.69 7.69 -16.88
C TYR A 163 4.37 8.56 -17.93
N VAL A 164 3.78 8.65 -19.12
CA VAL A 164 4.35 9.32 -20.30
C VAL A 164 4.71 10.81 -20.11
N SER A 165 4.18 11.49 -19.09
CA SER A 165 4.48 12.91 -18.85
C SER A 165 4.43 13.28 -17.38
N ALA A 166 5.53 13.81 -16.86
CA ALA A 166 5.64 14.25 -15.48
C ALA A 166 6.11 15.70 -15.39
N VAL A 167 5.68 16.39 -14.34
CA VAL A 167 6.24 17.66 -13.87
C VAL A 167 7.06 17.32 -12.65
N ASP A 168 8.37 17.53 -12.71
CA ASP A 168 9.26 17.25 -11.58
C ASP A 168 9.77 18.54 -10.96
N LEU A 169 9.30 18.82 -9.75
CA LEU A 169 9.69 19.98 -8.97
C LEU A 169 10.86 19.62 -8.07
N LYS A 170 11.71 20.59 -7.75
CA LYS A 170 12.70 20.42 -6.69
C LYS A 170 12.05 20.55 -5.33
N SER A 171 12.54 19.84 -4.32
CA SER A 171 12.00 19.94 -2.95
C SER A 171 12.07 21.35 -2.33
N ASP A 172 12.96 22.21 -2.81
CA ASP A 172 13.08 23.61 -2.39
C ASP A 172 12.24 24.60 -3.21
N ASP A 173 11.50 24.13 -4.22
CA ASP A 173 10.60 24.96 -5.03
C ASP A 173 9.31 25.29 -4.23
N GLU A 174 8.97 26.58 -4.11
CA GLU A 174 7.74 27.04 -3.46
C GLU A 174 6.46 26.41 -4.06
N ASN A 175 6.50 26.05 -5.35
CA ASN A 175 5.39 25.39 -6.03
C ASN A 175 5.05 24.03 -5.42
N VAL A 176 5.97 23.37 -4.71
CA VAL A 176 5.68 22.13 -3.97
C VAL A 176 4.65 22.41 -2.88
N ILE A 177 4.86 23.46 -2.07
CA ILE A 177 3.94 23.83 -1.00
C ILE A 177 2.60 24.31 -1.58
N ARG A 178 2.62 25.12 -2.64
CA ARG A 178 1.40 25.56 -3.34
C ARG A 178 0.60 24.36 -3.87
N TYR A 179 1.28 23.39 -4.48
CA TYR A 179 0.65 22.15 -4.94
C TYR A 179 0.03 21.36 -3.78
N LEU A 180 0.75 21.21 -2.67
CA LEU A 180 0.24 20.52 -1.48
C LEU A 180 -0.95 21.24 -0.83
N LYS A 181 -1.04 22.57 -0.94
CA LYS A 181 -2.22 23.36 -0.53
C LYS A 181 -3.40 23.26 -1.50
N GLY A 182 -3.22 22.61 -2.65
CA GLY A 182 -4.24 22.48 -3.68
C GLY A 182 -4.32 23.68 -4.64
N GLU A 183 -3.34 24.58 -4.61
CA GLU A 183 -3.28 25.75 -5.47
C GLU A 183 -2.92 25.37 -6.90
N THR A 184 -3.36 26.20 -7.85
CA THR A 184 -2.91 26.12 -9.24
C THR A 184 -1.52 26.71 -9.35
N ILE A 185 -0.58 25.99 -9.96
CA ILE A 185 0.80 26.45 -10.13
C ILE A 185 1.08 26.80 -11.58
N GLN A 186 1.89 27.84 -11.79
CA GLN A 186 2.45 28.16 -13.11
C GLN A 186 3.75 27.37 -13.23
N ILE A 187 3.89 26.64 -14.33
CA ILE A 187 5.10 25.88 -14.61
C ILE A 187 5.68 26.33 -15.95
N ASP A 188 7.00 26.38 -16.02
CA ASP A 188 7.72 26.42 -17.28
C ASP A 188 7.98 24.97 -17.73
N PRO A 189 7.26 24.47 -18.77
CA PRO A 189 7.31 23.07 -19.17
C PRO A 189 8.72 22.57 -19.51
N GLU A 190 9.58 23.43 -20.07
CA GLU A 190 10.95 23.06 -20.42
C GLU A 190 11.79 22.83 -19.17
N SER A 191 11.70 23.74 -18.19
CA SER A 191 12.46 23.67 -16.94
C SER A 191 12.08 22.46 -16.06
N CYS A 192 10.83 22.01 -16.11
CA CYS A 192 10.30 20.92 -15.28
C CYS A 192 10.37 19.54 -15.97
N GLY A 193 10.98 19.44 -17.15
CA GLY A 193 11.13 18.18 -17.89
C GLY A 193 9.81 17.62 -18.42
N VAL A 194 8.85 18.49 -18.72
CA VAL A 194 7.50 18.10 -19.18
C VAL A 194 7.55 17.69 -20.65
N VAL A 195 7.06 16.48 -20.93
CA VAL A 195 6.99 15.95 -22.30
C VAL A 195 5.73 16.44 -23.01
N ARG A 196 4.57 16.44 -22.34
CA ARG A 196 3.28 16.87 -22.92
C ARG A 196 2.90 18.27 -22.48
N GLN A 197 2.73 19.17 -23.44
CA GLN A 197 2.32 20.57 -23.21
C GLN A 197 0.84 20.75 -22.82
N SER A 198 0.07 19.66 -22.73
CA SER A 198 -1.31 19.68 -22.24
C SER A 198 -1.73 18.31 -21.70
N GLY A 199 -2.78 18.28 -20.87
CA GLY A 199 -3.36 17.04 -20.35
C GLY A 199 -2.85 16.67 -18.95
N TRP A 200 -3.01 15.41 -18.58
CA TRP A 200 -2.59 14.91 -17.28
C TRP A 200 -1.07 14.91 -17.15
N GLN A 201 -0.59 15.27 -15.97
CA GLN A 201 0.82 15.27 -15.59
C GLN A 201 0.93 14.56 -14.25
N LEU A 202 1.86 13.61 -14.15
CA LEU A 202 2.29 13.09 -12.86
C LEU A 202 3.15 14.16 -12.19
N VAL A 203 2.71 14.67 -11.04
CA VAL A 203 3.47 15.67 -10.29
C VAL A 203 4.43 14.94 -9.37
N CYS A 204 5.70 15.26 -9.48
CA CYS A 204 6.78 14.68 -8.69
C CYS A 204 7.55 15.76 -7.92
N VAL A 205 8.20 15.34 -6.84
CA VAL A 205 9.20 16.13 -6.12
C VAL A 205 10.47 15.31 -6.05
N ASP A 206 11.57 15.83 -6.59
CA ASP A 206 12.87 15.14 -6.69
C ASP A 206 12.74 13.71 -7.25
N GLY A 207 11.87 13.52 -8.25
CA GLY A 207 11.61 12.23 -8.89
C GLY A 207 10.59 11.33 -8.20
N TYR A 208 10.08 11.70 -7.01
CA TYR A 208 9.08 10.94 -6.28
C TYR A 208 7.67 11.45 -6.58
N PRO A 209 6.75 10.59 -7.08
CA PRO A 209 5.39 11.00 -7.35
C PRO A 209 4.63 11.46 -6.11
N LEU A 210 3.98 12.61 -6.24
CA LEU A 210 3.19 13.25 -5.21
C LEU A 210 1.70 13.26 -5.55
N GLY A 211 1.33 13.28 -6.83
CA GLY A 211 -0.06 13.30 -7.24
C GLY A 211 -0.24 13.65 -8.71
N TRP A 212 -1.42 14.15 -9.06
CA TRP A 212 -1.75 14.55 -10.42
C TRP A 212 -1.96 16.06 -10.57
N GLY A 213 -1.72 16.55 -11.77
CA GLY A 213 -2.12 17.87 -12.23
C GLY A 213 -2.63 17.79 -13.67
N LYS A 214 -3.42 18.78 -14.10
CA LYS A 214 -3.85 18.91 -15.50
C LYS A 214 -3.30 20.20 -16.09
N LEU A 215 -2.35 20.07 -17.00
CA LEU A 215 -1.67 21.17 -17.66
C LEU A 215 -2.51 21.71 -18.82
N ALA A 216 -2.61 23.03 -18.90
CA ALA A 216 -3.10 23.76 -20.07
C ALA A 216 -2.45 25.14 -20.10
N ASN A 217 -1.82 25.50 -21.23
CA ASN A 217 -1.22 26.82 -21.46
C ASN A 217 -0.25 27.26 -20.33
N GLY A 218 0.68 26.39 -19.92
CA GLY A 218 1.63 26.66 -18.83
C GLY A 218 1.03 26.66 -17.41
N THR A 219 -0.29 26.55 -17.29
CA THR A 219 -0.99 26.50 -16.00
C THR A 219 -1.29 25.06 -15.62
N LEU A 220 -0.77 24.60 -14.49
CA LEU A 220 -1.04 23.28 -13.94
C LEU A 220 -2.19 23.34 -12.94
N LYS A 221 -3.39 22.91 -13.39
CA LYS A 221 -4.55 22.79 -12.50
C LYS A 221 -4.35 21.62 -11.55
N ASN A 222 -4.39 21.91 -10.26
CA ASN A 222 -4.20 20.93 -9.21
C ASN A 222 -5.28 19.85 -9.18
N LYS A 223 -4.87 18.60 -9.09
CA LYS A 223 -5.74 17.42 -8.96
C LYS A 223 -5.38 16.56 -7.75
N TYR A 224 -4.58 17.12 -6.83
CA TYR A 224 -4.27 16.53 -5.54
C TYR A 224 -5.53 16.33 -4.71
N LEU A 225 -5.59 15.19 -4.02
CA LEU A 225 -6.74 14.79 -3.23
C LEU A 225 -7.07 15.84 -2.17
N ALA A 226 -8.30 16.38 -2.20
CA ALA A 226 -8.68 17.51 -1.35
C ALA A 226 -8.49 17.26 0.15
N GLY A 227 -8.77 16.03 0.62
CA GLY A 227 -8.59 15.65 2.02
C GLY A 227 -7.13 15.49 2.47
N TRP A 228 -6.16 15.59 1.56
CA TRP A 228 -4.72 15.52 1.88
C TRP A 228 -4.04 16.87 1.78
N ARG A 229 -4.78 17.93 1.42
CA ARG A 229 -4.21 19.25 1.25
C ARG A 229 -3.68 19.76 2.59
N MET A 230 -2.51 20.39 2.54
CA MET A 230 -1.99 21.13 3.68
C MET A 230 -2.91 22.31 3.98
N MET A 231 -3.23 22.50 5.26
CA MET A 231 -3.91 23.69 5.77
C MET A 231 -2.92 24.83 5.97
#